data_AF-A0A918INY0-F1
#
_entry.id   AF-A0A918INY0-F1
#
_cell.length_a   1.000
_cell.length_b   1.000
_cell.length_c   1.000
_cell.angle_alpha   90.00
_cell.angle_beta   90.00
_cell.angle_gamma   90.00
#
_symmetry.space_group_name_H-M   'P 1'
#
loop_
_entity.id
_entity.type
_entity.pdbx_description
1 polymer ?
#
loop_
_entity_poly.entity_id
_entity_poly.type
_entity_poly.pdbx_seq_one_letter_code
_entity_poly.pdbx_strand_id
1 'polypeptide(L)'
;MSNRPLVVVEAPDERGLRVVRVRGEVVGRAWSRRDLKRLVRRAGLTDLDLDDAGRVHWLADPAQWPDHAWRRRAAGALAALGLLASATVLFYVGTQDAFNALAYGGRVVGAGFVAAALAEVAAALAVLDFWGKRRVRYSGAVVLTGVATVAATNLMFLITQLQGWSYTPFLWLWLGLALWVAWSVWMLTRQHAWQGLPRPKRVALGVVASGLAGIAGIVYSQMYVPYSTPVNIQFRVSFGDPTLSADGALLHVPAHVEFRNTGSVRVYVIGTLWKSRGWPTKFTEKGTEPGVWKREMFDYDETLRHVVYSPARMMGAGDFGSLGDRLDPGQDLSTEYTVDVPLRTGLGRIELDAYASYVRADRAKLGNESWRDASWDTTSSSQRHEWDAPAWVSGKGEDFIHSYSRIYHSSEMLNLTHATDYAASWVTFPNWQKGVDFPQGDTDPDLKVAISRDPDGVETLSDSEQEPYGMATTQVWAERSVDQLLKAAKR
;
A
#
# COMPACT_ATOMS: atom_id res chain seq x y z
N MET A 1 -76.50 11.58 30.97
CA MET A 1 -75.54 11.66 29.84
C MET A 1 -74.22 11.09 30.31
N SER A 2 -73.65 10.11 29.60
CA SER A 2 -72.43 9.42 30.00
C SER A 2 -71.24 10.40 29.99
N ASN A 3 -70.63 10.61 31.15
CA ASN A 3 -69.53 11.55 31.38
C ASN A 3 -68.20 10.99 30.81
N ARG A 4 -68.18 10.65 29.52
CA ARG A 4 -66.99 10.10 28.86
C ARG A 4 -65.99 11.22 28.60
N PRO A 5 -64.70 11.04 28.97
CA PRO A 5 -63.67 12.04 28.74
C PRO A 5 -63.54 12.34 27.24
N LEU A 6 -63.39 13.62 26.92
CA LEU A 6 -63.36 14.14 25.56
C LEU A 6 -62.08 13.74 24.83
N VAL A 7 -60.97 13.69 25.57
CA VAL A 7 -59.65 13.25 25.10
C VAL A 7 -59.10 12.20 26.08
N VAL A 8 -58.66 11.06 25.57
CA VAL A 8 -57.94 10.05 26.34
C VAL A 8 -56.52 9.98 25.80
N VAL A 9 -55.55 10.17 26.68
CA VAL A 9 -54.13 10.02 26.37
C VAL A 9 -53.65 8.73 27.01
N GLU A 10 -53.34 7.74 26.16
CA GLU A 10 -52.86 6.44 26.61
C GLU A 10 -51.49 6.53 27.28
N ALA A 11 -51.15 5.50 28.05
CA ALA A 11 -49.81 5.35 28.59
C ALA A 11 -48.79 5.36 27.43
N PRO A 12 -47.57 5.89 27.67
CA PRO A 12 -46.53 5.83 26.65
C PRO A 12 -46.31 4.37 26.25
N ASP A 13 -46.32 4.10 24.95
CA ASP A 13 -45.94 2.79 24.43
C ASP A 13 -44.44 2.53 24.69
N GLU A 14 -43.94 1.35 24.29
CA GLU A 14 -42.51 1.00 24.39
C GLU A 14 -41.57 2.03 23.71
N ARG A 15 -42.13 2.95 22.91
CA ARG A 15 -41.42 3.98 22.15
C ARG A 15 -41.59 5.37 22.77
N GLY A 16 -42.32 5.47 23.88
CA GLY A 16 -42.67 6.73 24.54
C GLY A 16 -43.81 7.49 23.86
N LEU A 17 -44.38 6.98 22.78
CA LEU A 17 -45.49 7.61 22.09
C LEU A 17 -46.78 7.38 22.87
N ARG A 18 -47.51 8.45 23.13
CA ARG A 18 -48.84 8.34 23.73
C ARG A 18 -49.88 8.35 22.63
N VAL A 19 -50.66 7.28 22.52
CA VAL A 19 -51.81 7.25 21.60
C VAL A 19 -52.85 8.24 22.12
N VAL A 20 -53.34 9.10 21.22
CA VAL A 20 -54.33 10.12 21.55
C VAL A 20 -55.64 9.71 20.92
N ARG A 21 -56.66 9.53 21.76
CA ARG A 21 -58.03 9.32 21.33
C ARG A 21 -58.86 10.55 21.62
N VAL A 22 -59.64 11.01 20.64
CA VAL A 22 -60.61 12.09 20.81
C VAL A 22 -61.99 11.51 20.55
N ARG A 23 -62.90 11.63 21.51
CA ARG A 23 -64.26 11.07 21.44
C ARG A 23 -64.29 9.55 21.13
N GLY A 24 -63.26 8.82 21.55
CA GLY A 24 -63.12 7.37 21.34
C GLY A 24 -62.34 6.95 20.10
N GLU A 25 -62.15 7.86 19.13
CA GLU A 25 -61.40 7.58 17.90
C GLU A 25 -59.92 7.92 18.05
N VAL A 26 -59.04 7.08 17.51
CA VAL A 26 -57.59 7.34 17.50
C VAL A 26 -57.29 8.43 16.48
N VAL A 27 -56.99 9.64 16.97
CA VAL A 27 -56.66 10.79 16.11
C VAL A 27 -55.16 10.89 15.81
N GLY A 28 -54.32 10.19 16.56
CA GLY A 28 -52.88 10.14 16.30
C GLY A 28 -52.07 9.70 17.51
N ARG A 29 -50.77 9.98 17.48
CA ARG A 29 -49.86 9.73 18.60
C ARG A 29 -49.03 10.98 18.88
N ALA A 30 -48.86 11.31 20.15
CA ALA A 30 -48.13 12.50 20.59
C ALA A 30 -46.81 12.12 21.27
N TRP A 31 -45.75 12.85 20.92
CA TRP A 31 -44.42 12.77 21.56
C TRP A 31 -44.25 13.79 22.68
N SER A 32 -44.95 14.92 22.57
CA SER A 32 -44.82 16.04 23.49
C SER A 32 -46.19 16.67 23.74
N ARG A 33 -46.28 17.44 24.82
CA ARG A 33 -47.47 18.24 25.14
C ARG A 33 -47.83 19.21 24.00
N ARG A 34 -46.83 19.72 23.27
CA ARG A 34 -47.02 20.59 22.08
C ARG A 34 -47.66 19.86 20.91
N ASP A 35 -47.20 18.63 20.63
CA ASP A 35 -47.79 17.81 19.57
C ASP A 35 -49.19 17.31 19.94
N LEU A 36 -49.43 16.99 21.21
CA LEU A 36 -50.77 16.70 21.72
C LEU A 36 -51.71 17.88 21.45
N LYS A 37 -51.32 19.11 21.82
CA LYS A 37 -52.11 20.32 21.53
C LYS A 37 -52.40 20.46 20.03
N ARG A 38 -51.42 20.21 19.17
CA ARG A 38 -51.63 20.25 17.70
C ARG A 38 -52.60 19.19 17.21
N LEU A 39 -52.52 17.96 17.72
CA LEU A 39 -53.42 16.86 17.35
C LEU A 39 -54.86 17.15 17.78
N VAL A 40 -55.04 17.58 19.04
CA VAL A 40 -56.33 17.96 19.61
C VAL A 40 -56.94 19.14 18.86
N ARG A 41 -56.14 20.15 18.51
CA ARG A 41 -56.59 21.29 17.69
C ARG A 41 -57.03 20.85 16.29
N ARG A 42 -56.31 19.92 15.65
CA ARG A 42 -56.69 19.35 14.35
C ARG A 42 -57.98 18.52 14.41
N ALA A 43 -58.28 17.94 15.56
CA ALA A 43 -59.53 17.23 15.83
C ALA A 43 -60.71 18.16 16.19
N GLY A 44 -60.55 19.48 16.04
CA GLY A 44 -61.62 20.46 16.25
C GLY A 44 -61.76 20.97 17.70
N LEU A 45 -60.78 20.73 18.56
CA LEU A 45 -60.77 21.18 19.96
C LEU A 45 -59.72 22.29 20.18
N THR A 46 -60.06 23.52 19.80
CA THR A 46 -59.12 24.66 19.73
C THR A 46 -58.71 25.23 21.09
N ASP A 47 -59.60 25.20 22.09
CA ASP A 47 -59.41 25.83 23.41
C ASP A 47 -59.46 24.83 24.57
N LEU A 48 -59.03 23.59 24.31
CA LEU A 48 -59.00 22.57 25.35
C LEU A 48 -57.83 22.80 26.32
N ASP A 49 -58.13 23.08 27.58
CA ASP A 49 -57.14 22.99 28.64
C ASP A 49 -56.76 21.52 28.87
N LEU A 50 -55.47 21.22 28.74
CA LEU A 50 -54.97 19.85 28.91
C LEU A 50 -54.90 19.41 30.37
N ASP A 51 -55.04 20.36 31.30
CA ASP A 51 -55.03 20.13 32.74
C ASP A 51 -56.46 19.96 33.30
N ASP A 52 -57.50 20.14 32.48
CA ASP A 52 -58.89 19.88 32.85
C ASP A 52 -59.17 18.37 32.91
N ALA A 53 -59.13 17.82 34.14
CA ALA A 53 -59.39 16.41 34.43
C ALA A 53 -60.81 15.95 34.03
N GLY A 54 -61.77 16.88 33.86
CA GLY A 54 -63.11 16.57 33.38
C GLY A 54 -63.17 16.32 31.87
N ARG A 55 -62.18 16.80 31.10
CA ARG A 55 -62.15 16.70 29.64
C ARG A 55 -60.99 15.87 29.10
N VAL A 56 -59.87 15.80 29.83
CA VAL A 56 -58.68 15.02 29.45
C VAL A 56 -58.42 13.96 30.50
N HIS A 57 -58.44 12.70 30.06
CA HIS A 57 -58.10 11.56 30.90
C HIS A 57 -56.72 11.04 30.54
N TRP A 58 -55.82 11.05 31.52
CA TRP A 58 -54.44 10.58 31.41
C TRP A 58 -54.34 9.16 31.99
N LEU A 59 -53.93 8.18 31.18
CA LEU A 59 -53.71 6.80 31.63
C LEU A 59 -52.32 6.58 32.26
N ALA A 60 -51.46 7.61 32.27
CA ALA A 60 -50.15 7.64 32.92
C ALA A 60 -49.76 9.09 33.23
N ASP A 61 -48.76 9.30 34.10
CA ASP A 61 -48.34 10.61 34.60
C ASP A 61 -48.21 11.68 33.48
N PRO A 62 -49.01 12.77 33.51
CA PRO A 62 -48.99 13.84 32.50
C PRO A 62 -47.69 14.64 32.44
N ALA A 63 -46.85 14.59 33.47
CA ALA A 63 -45.53 15.23 33.47
C ALA A 63 -44.47 14.38 32.75
N GLN A 64 -44.70 13.06 32.67
CA GLN A 64 -43.74 12.11 32.13
C GLN A 64 -43.84 12.01 30.60
N TRP A 65 -43.23 12.99 29.92
CA TRP A 65 -43.02 12.94 28.47
C TRP A 65 -41.64 12.37 28.16
N PRO A 66 -41.52 11.42 27.22
CA PRO A 66 -40.23 10.80 26.90
C PRO A 66 -39.32 11.68 26.03
N ASP A 67 -39.80 12.84 25.59
CA ASP A 67 -39.14 13.65 24.58
C ASP A 67 -38.04 14.53 25.17
N HIS A 68 -36.87 13.94 25.42
CA HIS A 68 -35.63 14.69 25.33
C HIS A 68 -35.28 14.88 23.84
N ALA A 69 -36.07 15.71 23.14
CA ALA A 69 -35.95 15.93 21.69
C ALA A 69 -34.50 16.28 21.28
N TRP A 70 -33.79 17.02 22.13
CA TRP A 70 -32.38 17.32 21.97
C TRP A 70 -31.50 16.07 22.01
N ARG A 71 -31.65 15.21 23.03
CA ARG A 71 -30.89 13.94 23.12
C ARG A 71 -31.16 13.03 21.94
N ARG A 72 -32.42 12.93 21.49
CA ARG A 72 -32.80 12.12 20.33
C ARG A 72 -32.16 12.66 19.04
N ARG A 73 -32.22 13.98 18.83
CA ARG A 73 -31.60 14.63 17.67
C ARG A 73 -30.09 14.55 17.72
N ALA A 74 -29.47 14.70 18.89
CA ALA A 74 -28.03 14.54 19.08
C ALA A 74 -27.59 13.10 18.79
N ALA A 75 -28.33 12.10 19.30
CA ALA A 75 -28.06 10.69 18.98
C ALA A 75 -28.25 10.40 17.49
N GLY A 76 -29.32 10.90 16.88
CA GLY A 76 -29.52 10.77 15.43
C GLY A 76 -28.42 11.46 14.62
N ALA A 77 -28.01 12.67 15.01
CA ALA A 77 -26.92 13.39 14.34
C ALA A 77 -25.59 12.63 14.49
N LEU A 78 -25.26 12.15 15.69
CA LEU A 78 -24.05 11.35 15.94
C LEU A 78 -24.07 10.03 15.16
N ALA A 79 -25.21 9.37 15.06
CA ALA A 79 -25.37 8.17 14.26
C ALA A 79 -25.20 8.47 12.75
N ALA A 80 -25.81 9.54 12.25
CA ALA A 80 -25.64 9.94 10.86
C ALA A 80 -24.18 10.33 10.56
N LEU A 81 -23.51 11.04 11.47
CA LEU A 81 -22.11 11.45 11.31
C LEU A 81 -21.16 10.24 11.21
N GLY A 82 -21.31 9.22 12.06
CA GLY A 82 -20.47 8.02 11.96
C GLY A 82 -20.68 7.24 10.66
N LEU A 83 -21.94 7.11 10.22
CA LEU A 83 -22.26 6.51 8.91
C LEU A 83 -21.66 7.31 7.76
N LEU A 84 -21.78 8.64 7.76
CA LEU A 84 -21.23 9.49 6.70
C LEU A 84 -19.70 9.52 6.70
N ALA A 85 -19.06 9.47 7.88
CA ALA A 85 -17.61 9.38 8.00
C ALA A 85 -17.09 8.08 7.38
N SER A 86 -17.70 6.94 7.74
CA SER A 86 -17.39 5.64 7.12
C SER A 86 -17.67 5.66 5.61
N ALA A 87 -18.83 6.16 5.18
CA ALA A 87 -19.20 6.22 3.77
C ALA A 87 -18.21 7.06 2.96
N THR A 88 -17.69 8.16 3.52
CA THR A 88 -16.69 9.00 2.86
C THR A 88 -15.40 8.23 2.63
N VAL A 89 -14.91 7.51 3.65
CA VAL A 89 -13.72 6.66 3.54
C VAL A 89 -13.93 5.54 2.51
N LEU A 90 -15.03 4.78 2.64
CA LEU A 90 -15.33 3.68 1.75
C LEU A 90 -15.54 4.12 0.30
N PHE A 91 -16.15 5.29 0.10
CA PHE A 91 -16.31 5.86 -1.23
C PHE A 91 -14.95 6.26 -1.82
N TYR A 92 -14.08 6.90 -1.03
CA TYR A 92 -12.73 7.28 -1.45
C TYR A 92 -11.88 6.05 -1.80
N VAL A 93 -11.72 5.12 -0.85
CA VAL A 93 -10.98 3.87 -1.04
C VAL A 93 -11.57 3.07 -2.18
N GLY A 94 -12.89 2.91 -2.19
CA GLY A 94 -13.59 2.14 -3.22
C GLY A 94 -13.41 2.71 -4.62
N THR A 95 -13.43 4.04 -4.77
CA THR A 95 -13.19 4.70 -6.06
C THR A 95 -11.74 4.53 -6.49
N GLN A 96 -10.78 4.76 -5.59
CA GLN A 96 -9.37 4.55 -5.90
C GLN A 96 -9.10 3.11 -6.32
N ASP A 97 -9.60 2.13 -5.58
CA ASP A 97 -9.37 0.72 -5.89
C ASP A 97 -10.13 0.25 -7.15
N ALA A 98 -11.37 0.68 -7.36
CA ALA A 98 -12.15 0.30 -8.53
C ALA A 98 -11.48 0.71 -9.85
N PHE A 99 -10.81 1.88 -9.87
CA PHE A 99 -10.18 2.42 -11.07
C PHE A 99 -8.67 2.19 -11.14
N ASN A 100 -7.96 2.19 -10.00
CA ASN A 100 -6.51 2.22 -9.95
C ASN A 100 -5.86 0.96 -9.33
N ALA A 101 -6.64 0.02 -8.76
CA ALA A 101 -6.04 -1.20 -8.22
C ALA A 101 -5.32 -2.02 -9.30
N LEU A 102 -4.18 -2.57 -8.90
CA LEU A 102 -3.26 -3.31 -9.79
C LEU A 102 -3.86 -4.65 -10.23
N ALA A 103 -4.57 -5.33 -9.33
CA ALA A 103 -5.20 -6.62 -9.59
C ALA A 103 -6.72 -6.49 -9.80
N TYR A 104 -7.28 -7.38 -10.63
CA TYR A 104 -8.73 -7.48 -10.84
C TYR A 104 -9.51 -7.66 -9.52
N GLY A 105 -8.99 -8.49 -8.61
CA GLY A 105 -9.58 -8.68 -7.29
C GLY A 105 -9.69 -7.37 -6.50
N GLY A 106 -8.67 -6.50 -6.57
CA GLY A 106 -8.68 -5.19 -5.93
C GLY A 106 -9.80 -4.30 -6.46
N ARG A 107 -10.02 -4.31 -7.79
CA ARG A 107 -11.09 -3.53 -8.41
C ARG A 107 -12.49 -3.99 -8.00
N VAL A 108 -12.70 -5.31 -7.87
CA VAL A 108 -13.97 -5.88 -7.40
C VAL A 108 -14.24 -5.48 -5.94
N VAL A 109 -13.22 -5.56 -5.08
CA VAL A 109 -13.32 -5.10 -3.68
C VAL A 109 -13.62 -3.60 -3.63
N GLY A 110 -12.95 -2.79 -4.45
CA GLY A 110 -13.19 -1.36 -4.58
C GLY A 110 -14.64 -1.04 -4.95
N ALA A 111 -15.19 -1.72 -5.96
CA ALA A 111 -16.61 -1.60 -6.32
C ALA A 111 -17.54 -2.00 -5.16
N GLY A 112 -17.15 -3.02 -4.39
CA GLY A 112 -17.83 -3.42 -3.14
C GLY A 112 -17.86 -2.30 -2.10
N PHE A 113 -16.75 -1.58 -1.89
CA PHE A 113 -16.71 -0.43 -0.97
C PHE A 113 -17.56 0.75 -1.46
N VAL A 114 -17.59 1.02 -2.76
CA VAL A 114 -18.49 2.05 -3.31
C VAL A 114 -19.97 1.67 -3.04
N ALA A 115 -20.34 0.42 -3.28
CA ALA A 115 -21.70 -0.05 -2.99
C ALA A 115 -22.04 0.02 -1.49
N ALA A 116 -21.09 -0.33 -0.62
CA ALA A 116 -21.22 -0.20 0.83
C ALA A 116 -21.39 1.26 1.26
N ALA A 117 -20.61 2.19 0.70
CA ALA A 117 -20.74 3.62 0.97
C ALA A 117 -22.13 4.16 0.59
N LEU A 118 -22.66 3.76 -0.58
CA LEU A 118 -24.01 4.14 -1.00
C LEU A 118 -25.08 3.58 -0.04
N ALA A 119 -24.92 2.35 0.43
CA ALA A 119 -25.80 1.76 1.43
C ALA A 119 -25.73 2.50 2.78
N GLU A 120 -24.53 2.95 3.20
CA GLU A 120 -24.34 3.75 4.42
C GLU A 120 -24.96 5.16 4.29
N VAL A 121 -24.90 5.79 3.12
CA VAL A 121 -25.62 7.05 2.85
C VAL A 121 -27.14 6.83 2.95
N ALA A 122 -27.67 5.75 2.39
CA ALA A 122 -29.08 5.40 2.54
C ALA A 122 -29.46 5.14 4.00
N ALA A 123 -28.58 4.50 4.78
CA ALA A 123 -28.75 4.32 6.21
C ALA A 123 -28.73 5.65 6.98
N ALA A 124 -27.84 6.58 6.63
CA ALA A 124 -27.79 7.92 7.23
C ALA A 124 -29.08 8.71 6.97
N LEU A 125 -29.67 8.58 5.77
CA LEU A 125 -30.99 9.14 5.49
C LEU A 125 -32.09 8.43 6.32
N ALA A 126 -32.00 7.12 6.49
CA ALA A 126 -32.93 6.36 7.32
C ALA A 126 -32.84 6.72 8.82
N VAL A 127 -31.68 7.20 9.31
CA VAL A 127 -31.52 7.75 10.67
C VAL A 127 -32.45 8.93 10.91
N LEU A 128 -32.65 9.81 9.90
CA LEU A 128 -33.57 10.95 10.00
C LEU A 128 -35.03 10.50 10.20
N ASP A 129 -35.42 9.40 9.54
CA ASP A 129 -36.74 8.81 9.78
C ASP A 129 -36.79 8.08 11.13
N PHE A 130 -35.79 7.25 11.43
CA PHE A 130 -35.77 6.41 12.64
C PHE A 130 -35.68 7.21 13.94
N TRP A 131 -34.84 8.24 14.04
CA TRP A 131 -34.81 9.14 15.21
C TRP A 131 -35.79 10.33 15.06
N GLY A 132 -36.52 10.42 13.94
CA GLY A 132 -37.52 11.43 13.65
C GLY A 132 -38.96 10.92 13.74
N LYS A 133 -39.68 10.97 12.61
CA LYS A 133 -41.13 10.67 12.54
C LYS A 133 -41.47 9.19 12.38
N ARG A 134 -40.47 8.31 12.13
CA ARG A 134 -40.60 6.86 11.92
C ARG A 134 -41.74 6.49 10.96
N ARG A 135 -41.83 7.16 9.81
CA ARG A 135 -42.86 6.90 8.79
C ARG A 135 -42.60 5.58 8.08
N VAL A 136 -41.33 5.19 7.92
CA VAL A 136 -40.94 3.99 7.19
C VAL A 136 -40.79 2.83 8.17
N ARG A 137 -41.53 1.74 7.93
CA ARG A 137 -41.53 0.54 8.81
C ARG A 137 -40.13 -0.07 9.00
N TYR A 138 -39.29 0.04 7.97
CA TYR A 138 -37.99 -0.60 7.92
C TYR A 138 -36.81 0.34 8.24
N SER A 139 -37.03 1.61 8.60
CA SER A 139 -35.93 2.56 8.82
C SER A 139 -34.92 2.07 9.86
N GLY A 140 -35.38 1.48 10.97
CA GLY A 140 -34.50 0.89 11.98
C GLY A 140 -33.66 -0.28 11.48
N ALA A 141 -34.22 -1.11 10.61
CA ALA A 141 -33.49 -2.22 10.00
C ALA A 141 -32.42 -1.72 9.03
N VAL A 142 -32.73 -0.70 8.22
CA VAL A 142 -31.76 -0.08 7.30
C VAL A 142 -30.60 0.55 8.08
N VAL A 143 -30.88 1.26 9.17
CA VAL A 143 -29.82 1.82 10.02
C VAL A 143 -28.96 0.71 10.63
N LEU A 144 -29.58 -0.36 11.13
CA LEU A 144 -28.86 -1.49 11.71
C LEU A 144 -27.95 -2.17 10.68
N THR A 145 -28.41 -2.32 9.43
CA THR A 145 -27.58 -2.81 8.34
C THR A 145 -26.40 -1.88 8.06
N GLY A 146 -26.62 -0.56 7.98
CA GLY A 146 -25.53 0.41 7.82
C GLY A 146 -24.49 0.32 8.94
N VAL A 147 -24.92 0.28 10.21
CA VAL A 147 -23.99 0.12 11.35
C VAL A 147 -23.22 -1.21 11.29
N ALA A 148 -23.87 -2.29 10.83
CA ALA A 148 -23.20 -3.58 10.65
C ALA A 148 -22.16 -3.53 9.50
N THR A 149 -22.45 -2.79 8.43
CA THR A 149 -21.49 -2.54 7.34
C THR A 149 -20.26 -1.79 7.86
N VAL A 150 -20.46 -0.68 8.59
CA VAL A 150 -19.35 0.06 9.24
C VAL A 150 -18.56 -0.87 10.17
N ALA A 151 -19.23 -1.71 10.96
CA ALA A 151 -18.54 -2.65 11.85
C ALA A 151 -17.63 -3.62 11.10
N ALA A 152 -18.11 -4.19 10.00
CA ALA A 152 -17.37 -5.15 9.19
C ALA A 152 -16.18 -4.50 8.48
N THR A 153 -16.40 -3.35 7.84
CA THR A 153 -15.34 -2.64 7.11
C THR A 153 -14.30 -2.06 8.07
N ASN A 154 -14.72 -1.44 9.18
CA ASN A 154 -13.81 -0.90 10.19
C ASN A 154 -12.98 -2.00 10.87
N LEU A 155 -13.57 -3.17 11.13
CA LEU A 155 -12.82 -4.32 11.64
C LEU A 155 -11.74 -4.76 10.66
N MET A 156 -12.05 -4.81 9.36
CA MET A 156 -11.07 -5.13 8.32
C MET A 156 -9.94 -4.09 8.28
N PHE A 157 -10.23 -2.78 8.29
CA PHE A 157 -9.20 -1.73 8.38
C PHE A 157 -8.32 -1.88 9.64
N LEU A 158 -8.92 -2.17 10.81
CA LEU A 158 -8.16 -2.40 12.04
C LEU A 158 -7.25 -3.63 11.96
N ILE A 159 -7.75 -4.75 11.42
CA ILE A 159 -6.94 -5.96 11.25
C ILE A 159 -5.76 -5.67 10.33
N THR A 160 -5.98 -5.00 9.20
CA THR A 160 -4.91 -4.65 8.26
C THR A 160 -3.91 -3.69 8.88
N GLN A 161 -4.36 -2.68 9.63
CA GLN A 161 -3.48 -1.77 10.39
C GLN A 161 -2.61 -2.53 11.40
N LEU A 162 -3.19 -3.48 12.14
CA LEU A 162 -2.47 -4.28 13.13
C LEU A 162 -1.47 -5.24 12.48
N GLN A 163 -1.80 -5.79 11.31
CA GLN A 163 -0.88 -6.62 10.52
C GLN A 163 0.31 -5.82 9.98
N GLY A 164 0.09 -4.55 9.64
CA GLY A 164 1.16 -3.68 9.14
C GLY A 164 2.13 -3.17 10.20
N TRP A 165 1.82 -3.33 11.50
CA TRP A 165 2.61 -2.85 12.65
C TRP A 165 3.07 -1.38 12.56
N SER A 166 2.45 -0.58 11.70
CA SER A 166 2.85 0.79 11.40
C SER A 166 1.79 1.75 11.90
N TYR A 167 2.23 2.86 12.49
CA TYR A 167 1.33 3.92 12.92
C TYR A 167 0.93 4.78 11.71
N THR A 168 -0.37 4.91 11.47
CA THR A 168 -0.92 5.93 10.57
C THR A 168 -1.90 6.81 11.35
N PRO A 169 -2.07 8.09 10.98
CA PRO A 169 -3.07 8.96 11.62
C PRO A 169 -4.51 8.41 11.56
N PHE A 170 -4.79 7.55 10.57
CA PHE A 170 -6.09 6.89 10.41
C PHE A 170 -6.42 5.89 11.52
N LEU A 171 -5.44 5.40 12.29
CA LEU A 171 -5.69 4.54 13.45
C LEU A 171 -6.71 5.16 14.41
N TRP A 172 -6.64 6.46 14.64
CA TRP A 172 -7.59 7.17 15.51
C TRP A 172 -9.02 7.20 14.93
N LEU A 173 -9.14 7.29 13.61
CA LEU A 173 -10.42 7.19 12.92
C LEU A 173 -11.01 5.79 13.13
N TRP A 174 -10.20 4.74 12.98
CA TRP A 174 -10.64 3.35 13.14
C TRP A 174 -11.08 3.04 14.58
N LEU A 175 -10.32 3.51 15.57
CA LEU A 175 -10.68 3.38 16.99
C LEU A 175 -11.96 4.18 17.32
N GLY A 176 -12.07 5.40 16.78
CA GLY A 176 -13.26 6.24 16.92
C GLY A 176 -14.50 5.57 16.34
N LEU A 177 -14.40 5.00 15.13
CA LEU A 177 -15.47 4.25 14.49
C LEU A 177 -15.81 2.96 15.24
N ALA A 178 -14.84 2.26 15.83
CA ALA A 178 -15.10 1.07 16.64
C ALA A 178 -15.92 1.39 17.90
N LEU A 179 -15.55 2.46 18.62
CA LEU A 179 -16.31 2.96 19.76
C LEU A 179 -17.71 3.43 19.34
N TRP A 180 -17.80 4.12 18.20
CA TRP A 180 -19.06 4.57 17.63
C TRP A 180 -19.97 3.40 17.24
N VAL A 181 -19.43 2.32 16.66
CA VAL A 181 -20.17 1.09 16.34
C VAL A 181 -20.70 0.46 17.62
N ALA A 182 -19.86 0.29 18.65
CA ALA A 182 -20.28 -0.29 19.92
C ALA A 182 -21.43 0.52 20.56
N TRP A 183 -21.30 1.85 20.58
CA TRP A 183 -22.35 2.76 21.04
C TRP A 183 -23.63 2.65 20.19
N SER A 184 -23.51 2.64 18.86
CA SER A 184 -24.66 2.57 17.94
C SER A 184 -25.42 1.26 18.07
N VAL A 185 -24.71 0.13 18.14
CA VAL A 185 -25.31 -1.19 18.37
C VAL A 185 -26.01 -1.21 19.73
N TRP A 186 -25.38 -0.71 20.79
CA TRP A 186 -26.01 -0.63 22.12
C TRP A 186 -27.27 0.25 22.11
N MET A 187 -27.26 1.39 21.42
CA MET A 187 -28.44 2.25 21.28
C MET A 187 -29.56 1.61 20.46
N LEU A 188 -29.24 1.07 19.28
CA LEU A 188 -30.20 0.41 18.40
C LEU A 188 -30.81 -0.82 19.07
N THR A 189 -30.01 -1.52 19.88
CA THR A 189 -30.49 -2.70 20.60
C THR A 189 -31.45 -2.31 21.72
N ARG A 190 -31.12 -1.30 22.53
CA ARG A 190 -32.06 -0.76 23.54
C ARG A 190 -33.37 -0.25 22.91
N GLN A 191 -33.30 0.30 21.71
CA GLN A 191 -34.48 0.82 21.00
C GLN A 191 -35.21 -0.21 20.13
N HIS A 192 -34.84 -1.49 20.22
CA HIS A 192 -35.51 -2.58 19.52
C HIS A 192 -35.62 -2.36 17.99
N ALA A 193 -34.58 -1.80 17.37
CA ALA A 193 -34.56 -1.48 15.93
C ALA A 193 -34.85 -2.71 15.02
N TRP A 194 -34.63 -3.92 15.55
CA TRP A 194 -34.91 -5.20 14.88
C TRP A 194 -36.39 -5.60 14.80
N GLN A 195 -37.32 -4.94 15.51
CA GLN A 195 -38.74 -5.35 15.52
C GLN A 195 -39.39 -5.32 14.12
N GLY A 196 -38.82 -4.57 13.17
CA GLY A 196 -39.28 -4.54 11.78
C GLY A 196 -38.87 -5.76 10.95
N LEU A 197 -37.91 -6.57 11.42
CA LEU A 197 -37.35 -7.69 10.65
C LEU A 197 -38.13 -9.00 10.88
N PRO A 198 -38.57 -9.69 9.81
CA PRO A 198 -39.09 -11.04 9.94
C PRO A 198 -37.96 -11.99 10.33
N ARG A 199 -38.05 -12.60 11.53
CA ARG A 199 -37.07 -13.58 12.09
C ARG A 199 -35.65 -13.01 12.32
N PRO A 200 -35.48 -12.07 13.27
CA PRO A 200 -34.22 -11.33 13.47
C PRO A 200 -33.00 -12.21 13.73
N LYS A 201 -33.15 -13.32 14.47
CA LYS A 201 -32.04 -14.25 14.76
C LYS A 201 -31.46 -14.91 13.51
N ARG A 202 -32.31 -15.27 12.53
CA ARG A 202 -31.86 -15.94 11.30
C ARG A 202 -31.16 -14.96 10.36
N VAL A 203 -31.66 -13.73 10.29
CA VAL A 203 -31.04 -12.66 9.49
C VAL A 203 -29.65 -12.34 10.05
N ALA A 204 -29.52 -12.18 11.37
CA ALA A 204 -28.24 -11.93 12.01
C ALA A 204 -27.22 -13.03 11.72
N LEU A 205 -27.61 -14.31 11.85
CA LEU A 205 -26.75 -15.45 11.54
C LEU A 205 -26.30 -15.44 10.06
N GLY A 206 -27.23 -15.15 9.14
CA GLY A 206 -26.92 -15.08 7.71
C GLY A 206 -25.91 -13.98 7.39
N VAL A 207 -26.08 -12.78 7.96
CA VAL A 207 -25.15 -11.66 7.78
C VAL A 207 -23.76 -11.99 8.34
N VAL A 208 -23.68 -12.58 9.54
CA VAL A 208 -22.39 -12.97 10.14
C VAL A 208 -21.68 -14.03 9.30
N ALA A 209 -22.38 -15.09 8.89
CA ALA A 209 -21.78 -16.16 8.09
C ALA A 209 -21.30 -15.63 6.72
N SER A 210 -22.10 -14.78 6.07
CA SER A 210 -21.77 -14.19 4.77
C SER A 210 -20.61 -13.20 4.89
N GLY A 211 -20.58 -12.40 5.96
CA GLY A 211 -19.49 -11.47 6.25
C GLY A 211 -18.16 -12.18 6.47
N LEU A 212 -18.15 -13.25 7.27
CA LEU A 212 -16.94 -14.04 7.50
C LEU A 212 -16.44 -14.73 6.23
N ALA A 213 -17.34 -15.31 5.43
CA ALA A 213 -17.00 -15.91 4.15
C ALA A 213 -16.44 -14.86 3.17
N GLY A 214 -17.03 -13.66 3.14
CA GLY A 214 -16.55 -12.53 2.35
C GLY A 214 -15.16 -12.08 2.76
N ILE A 215 -14.91 -11.89 4.06
CA ILE A 215 -13.59 -11.51 4.59
C ILE A 215 -12.56 -12.58 4.24
N ALA A 216 -12.85 -13.87 4.45
CA ALA A 216 -11.95 -14.97 4.12
C ALA A 216 -11.63 -15.02 2.61
N GLY A 217 -12.65 -14.81 1.76
CA GLY A 217 -12.47 -14.74 0.30
C GLY A 217 -11.59 -13.56 -0.13
N ILE A 218 -11.79 -12.39 0.47
CA ILE A 218 -10.97 -11.19 0.21
C ILE A 218 -9.53 -11.45 0.63
N VAL A 219 -9.30 -11.91 1.87
CA VAL A 219 -7.96 -12.26 2.38
C VAL A 219 -7.28 -13.25 1.46
N TYR A 220 -7.95 -14.32 1.05
CA TYR A 220 -7.39 -15.30 0.13
C TYR A 220 -7.02 -14.67 -1.23
N SER A 221 -7.92 -13.90 -1.84
CA SER A 221 -7.69 -13.32 -3.16
C SER A 221 -6.61 -12.22 -3.18
N GLN A 222 -6.48 -11.45 -2.10
CA GLN A 222 -5.55 -10.32 -2.02
C GLN A 222 -4.19 -10.74 -1.47
N MET A 223 -4.15 -11.66 -0.50
CA MET A 223 -2.91 -12.09 0.13
C MET A 223 -2.27 -13.31 -0.51
N TYR A 224 -3.02 -14.21 -1.17
CA TYR A 224 -2.44 -15.46 -1.65
C TYR A 224 -2.24 -15.51 -3.16
N VAL A 225 -3.22 -15.03 -3.94
CA VAL A 225 -3.17 -15.13 -5.41
C VAL A 225 -1.97 -14.39 -6.05
N PRO A 226 -1.56 -13.20 -5.60
CA PRO A 226 -0.36 -12.54 -6.15
C PRO A 226 0.96 -13.32 -5.91
N TYR A 227 0.96 -14.35 -5.06
CA TYR A 227 2.16 -15.13 -4.74
C TYR A 227 2.42 -16.31 -5.68
N SER A 228 1.44 -16.74 -6.48
CA SER A 228 1.58 -17.95 -7.30
C SER A 228 2.04 -17.71 -8.74
N THR A 229 2.04 -16.46 -9.21
CA THR A 229 2.44 -16.17 -10.60
C THR A 229 3.96 -15.89 -10.66
N PRO A 230 4.73 -16.61 -11.49
CA PRO A 230 6.19 -16.46 -11.55
C PRO A 230 6.60 -15.19 -12.28
N VAL A 231 7.58 -14.48 -11.73
CA VAL A 231 8.40 -13.54 -12.48
C VAL A 231 9.53 -14.33 -13.11
N ASN A 232 9.77 -14.15 -14.41
CA ASN A 232 10.88 -14.79 -15.09
C ASN A 232 11.64 -13.74 -15.90
N ILE A 233 12.76 -13.30 -15.35
CA ILE A 233 13.65 -12.34 -16.01
C ILE A 233 14.78 -13.12 -16.65
N GLN A 234 14.91 -12.96 -17.96
CA GLN A 234 16.10 -13.33 -18.69
C GLN A 234 17.09 -12.18 -18.61
N PHE A 235 18.17 -12.37 -17.86
CA PHE A 235 19.23 -11.40 -17.73
C PHE A 235 20.50 -11.96 -18.38
N ARG A 236 21.11 -11.20 -19.29
CA ARG A 236 22.28 -11.63 -20.06
C ARG A 236 23.24 -10.48 -20.26
N VAL A 237 24.52 -10.81 -20.29
CA VAL A 237 25.58 -9.92 -20.73
C VAL A 237 26.48 -10.62 -21.73
N SER A 238 26.98 -9.88 -22.71
CA SER A 238 27.84 -10.44 -23.75
C SER A 238 28.75 -9.39 -24.37
N PHE A 239 29.87 -9.85 -24.92
CA PHE A 239 30.76 -9.04 -25.75
C PHE A 239 30.42 -9.25 -27.22
N GLY A 240 30.31 -8.15 -27.96
CA GLY A 240 30.15 -8.14 -29.42
C GLY A 240 31.49 -8.23 -30.15
N ASP A 241 31.48 -7.89 -31.44
CA ASP A 241 32.66 -7.95 -32.29
C ASP A 241 33.59 -6.74 -32.04
N PRO A 242 34.81 -6.95 -31.53
CA PRO A 242 35.71 -5.87 -31.19
C PRO A 242 36.34 -5.26 -32.45
N THR A 243 36.69 -3.98 -32.39
CA THR A 243 37.40 -3.27 -33.46
C THR A 243 38.67 -2.61 -32.92
N LEU A 244 39.73 -2.64 -33.71
CA LEU A 244 41.00 -2.01 -33.34
C LEU A 244 40.95 -0.52 -33.69
N SER A 245 41.37 0.32 -32.74
CA SER A 245 41.63 1.74 -33.01
C SER A 245 42.67 1.93 -34.12
N ALA A 246 42.64 3.09 -34.79
CA ALA A 246 43.51 3.38 -35.94
C ALA A 246 45.01 3.33 -35.61
N ASP A 247 45.41 3.65 -34.38
CA ASP A 247 46.80 3.60 -33.91
C ASP A 247 47.18 2.24 -33.29
N GLY A 248 46.22 1.31 -33.21
CA GLY A 248 46.40 0.00 -32.59
C GLY A 248 46.64 0.04 -31.07
N ALA A 249 46.37 1.16 -30.40
CA ALA A 249 46.60 1.30 -28.96
C ALA A 249 45.41 0.83 -28.11
N LEU A 250 44.20 0.97 -28.64
CA LEU A 250 42.93 0.60 -28.01
C LEU A 250 42.20 -0.46 -28.82
N LEU A 251 41.47 -1.31 -28.11
CA LEU A 251 40.47 -2.20 -28.66
C LEU A 251 39.10 -1.72 -28.20
N HIS A 252 38.24 -1.32 -29.14
CA HIS A 252 36.87 -0.94 -28.88
C HIS A 252 36.04 -2.22 -28.82
N VAL A 253 35.55 -2.58 -27.64
CA VAL A 253 34.81 -3.82 -27.42
C VAL A 253 33.34 -3.48 -27.16
N PRO A 254 32.44 -3.70 -28.12
CA PRO A 254 31.01 -3.59 -27.86
C PRO A 254 30.61 -4.58 -26.76
N ALA A 255 29.81 -4.13 -25.83
CA ALA A 255 29.24 -4.90 -24.75
C ALA A 255 27.72 -4.68 -24.76
N HIS A 256 26.98 -5.77 -24.56
CA HIS A 256 25.54 -5.78 -24.61
C HIS A 256 25.00 -6.34 -23.30
N VAL A 257 24.11 -5.58 -22.66
CA VAL A 257 23.36 -5.99 -21.47
C VAL A 257 21.89 -6.10 -21.89
N GLU A 258 21.30 -7.28 -21.72
CA GLU A 258 19.88 -7.56 -22.00
C GLU A 258 19.19 -7.94 -20.70
N PHE A 259 18.22 -7.13 -20.27
CA PHE A 259 17.36 -7.41 -19.13
C PHE A 259 15.91 -7.52 -19.60
N ARG A 260 15.43 -8.76 -19.79
CA ARG A 260 14.16 -9.06 -20.47
C ARG A 260 13.16 -9.75 -19.56
N ASN A 261 11.92 -9.27 -19.54
CA ASN A 261 10.84 -9.93 -18.83
C ASN A 261 10.19 -10.99 -19.73
N THR A 262 10.48 -12.26 -19.47
CA THR A 262 9.86 -13.41 -20.14
C THR A 262 8.72 -14.03 -19.31
N GLY A 263 8.40 -13.45 -18.16
CA GLY A 263 7.31 -13.88 -17.28
C GLY A 263 5.95 -13.35 -17.74
N SER A 264 4.95 -13.51 -16.89
CA SER A 264 3.57 -13.03 -17.13
C SER A 264 3.19 -11.82 -16.27
N VAL A 265 4.11 -11.35 -15.42
CA VAL A 265 3.89 -10.25 -14.48
C VAL A 265 4.83 -9.11 -14.84
N ARG A 266 4.29 -7.89 -14.94
CA ARG A 266 5.07 -6.66 -15.11
C ARG A 266 5.97 -6.43 -13.88
N VAL A 267 7.16 -5.89 -14.09
CA VAL A 267 8.05 -5.43 -13.02
C VAL A 267 8.37 -3.94 -13.15
N TYR A 268 8.74 -3.32 -12.04
CA TYR A 268 9.35 -2.00 -11.99
C TYR A 268 10.82 -2.13 -11.60
N VAL A 269 11.71 -1.52 -12.35
CA VAL A 269 13.14 -1.46 -12.03
C VAL A 269 13.36 -0.53 -10.84
N ILE A 270 14.14 -0.98 -9.86
CA ILE A 270 14.58 -0.17 -8.71
C ILE A 270 15.96 0.43 -8.99
N GLY A 271 16.88 -0.38 -9.48
CA GLY A 271 18.25 0.07 -9.75
C GLY A 271 18.96 -0.89 -10.70
N THR A 272 19.84 -0.34 -11.51
CA THR A 272 20.72 -1.11 -12.39
C THR A 272 22.14 -0.60 -12.28
N LEU A 273 23.10 -1.50 -12.48
CA LEU A 273 24.51 -1.15 -12.56
C LEU A 273 25.16 -2.14 -13.51
N TRP A 274 25.85 -1.67 -14.54
CA TRP A 274 26.85 -2.46 -15.23
C TRP A 274 28.23 -1.92 -14.87
N LYS A 275 29.22 -2.80 -14.85
CA LYS A 275 30.62 -2.43 -14.70
C LYS A 275 31.51 -3.35 -15.50
N SER A 276 32.61 -2.81 -16.01
CA SER A 276 33.63 -3.57 -16.71
C SER A 276 34.97 -3.44 -16.01
N ARG A 277 35.62 -4.58 -15.79
CA ARG A 277 36.88 -4.69 -15.09
C ARG A 277 37.93 -5.31 -16.01
N GLY A 278 39.12 -4.71 -16.02
CA GLY A 278 40.26 -5.24 -16.73
C GLY A 278 41.24 -5.86 -15.74
N TRP A 279 41.54 -7.15 -15.91
CA TRP A 279 42.51 -7.87 -15.08
C TRP A 279 43.85 -7.94 -15.80
N PRO A 280 44.91 -7.27 -15.29
CA PRO A 280 46.26 -7.49 -15.78
C PRO A 280 46.70 -8.90 -15.40
N THR A 281 47.22 -9.65 -16.36
CA THR A 281 47.65 -11.03 -16.12
C THR A 281 49.07 -11.26 -16.60
N LYS A 282 49.75 -12.20 -15.94
CA LYS A 282 51.08 -12.65 -16.32
C LYS A 282 51.13 -14.17 -16.33
N PHE A 283 51.46 -14.75 -17.49
CA PHE A 283 51.68 -16.18 -17.59
C PHE A 283 52.98 -16.59 -16.88
N THR A 284 52.92 -17.69 -16.13
CA THR A 284 54.07 -18.30 -15.48
C THR A 284 54.14 -19.79 -15.82
N GLU A 285 55.20 -20.20 -16.52
CA GLU A 285 55.40 -21.58 -16.95
C GLU A 285 55.44 -22.55 -15.75
N LYS A 286 56.07 -22.11 -14.64
CA LYS A 286 56.17 -22.90 -13.40
C LYS A 286 54.87 -22.95 -12.58
N GLY A 287 53.90 -22.11 -12.93
CA GLY A 287 52.68 -21.91 -12.17
C GLY A 287 52.85 -20.98 -10.96
N THR A 288 51.74 -20.55 -10.37
CA THR A 288 51.67 -19.86 -9.09
C THR A 288 52.13 -20.78 -7.96
N GLU A 289 52.76 -20.19 -6.94
CA GLU A 289 53.14 -20.93 -5.74
C GLU A 289 51.89 -21.57 -5.12
N PRO A 290 51.92 -22.85 -4.69
CA PRO A 290 50.72 -23.54 -4.21
C PRO A 290 49.98 -22.81 -3.08
N GLY A 291 50.69 -22.10 -2.20
CA GLY A 291 50.07 -21.30 -1.13
C GLY A 291 49.34 -20.06 -1.65
N VAL A 292 49.87 -19.41 -2.67
CA VAL A 292 49.24 -18.28 -3.35
C VAL A 292 48.02 -18.76 -4.13
N TRP A 293 48.18 -19.81 -4.93
CA TRP A 293 47.08 -20.34 -5.75
C TRP A 293 45.90 -20.85 -4.91
N LYS A 294 46.16 -21.48 -3.75
CA LYS A 294 45.10 -21.88 -2.81
C LYS A 294 44.36 -20.69 -2.21
N ARG A 295 45.08 -19.58 -1.96
CA ARG A 295 44.46 -18.34 -1.49
C ARG A 295 43.62 -17.72 -2.60
N GLU A 296 44.15 -17.63 -3.81
CA GLU A 296 43.39 -17.17 -4.98
C GLU A 296 42.15 -18.04 -5.21
N MET A 297 42.24 -19.37 -5.08
CA MET A 297 41.07 -20.27 -5.16
C MET A 297 40.05 -20.06 -4.03
N PHE A 298 40.46 -19.45 -2.92
CA PHE A 298 39.57 -19.13 -1.81
C PHE A 298 38.93 -17.74 -2.00
N ASP A 299 39.69 -16.79 -2.55
CA ASP A 299 39.27 -15.40 -2.75
C ASP A 299 38.48 -15.21 -4.07
N TYR A 300 38.71 -16.05 -5.08
CA TYR A 300 38.11 -15.96 -6.41
C TYR A 300 37.44 -17.28 -6.84
N ASP A 301 36.32 -17.16 -7.55
CA ASP A 301 35.57 -18.30 -8.06
C ASP A 301 36.32 -19.09 -9.15
N GLU A 302 37.15 -18.39 -9.95
CA GLU A 302 37.92 -19.00 -11.03
C GLU A 302 39.37 -18.54 -11.04
N THR A 303 40.30 -19.49 -10.96
CA THR A 303 41.74 -19.22 -11.01
C THR A 303 42.46 -20.20 -11.92
N LEU A 304 43.45 -19.68 -12.65
CA LEU A 304 44.30 -20.49 -13.51
C LEU A 304 45.68 -20.64 -12.86
N ARG A 305 46.09 -21.88 -12.60
CA ARG A 305 47.37 -22.20 -11.95
C ARG A 305 48.60 -21.57 -12.61
N HIS A 306 48.54 -21.23 -13.90
CA HIS A 306 49.67 -20.66 -14.66
C HIS A 306 49.50 -19.17 -14.96
N VAL A 307 48.56 -18.51 -14.31
CA VAL A 307 48.27 -17.09 -14.51
C VAL A 307 48.32 -16.40 -13.17
N VAL A 308 49.17 -15.37 -13.07
CA VAL A 308 49.18 -14.46 -11.94
C VAL A 308 48.29 -13.28 -12.27
N TYR A 309 47.32 -13.00 -11.42
CA TYR A 309 46.44 -11.85 -11.54
C TYR A 309 47.03 -10.67 -10.75
N SER A 310 47.00 -9.49 -11.36
CA SER A 310 47.25 -8.22 -10.65
C SER A 310 45.91 -7.57 -10.31
N PRO A 311 45.88 -6.56 -9.42
CA PRO A 311 44.67 -5.81 -9.14
C PRO A 311 43.99 -5.35 -10.45
N ALA A 312 42.71 -5.67 -10.55
CA ALA A 312 41.80 -5.23 -11.59
C ALA A 312 41.80 -3.70 -11.70
N ARG A 313 41.42 -3.23 -12.88
CA ARG A 313 41.24 -1.81 -13.18
C ARG A 313 39.81 -1.58 -13.64
N MET A 314 39.18 -0.53 -13.16
CA MET A 314 37.86 -0.14 -13.64
C MET A 314 37.98 0.41 -15.06
N MET A 315 37.24 -0.22 -15.98
CA MET A 315 37.22 0.16 -17.40
C MET A 315 36.02 1.04 -17.72
N GLY A 316 34.93 0.87 -16.98
CA GLY A 316 33.71 1.67 -17.12
C GLY A 316 32.61 1.13 -16.22
N ALA A 317 31.64 1.99 -15.90
CA ALA A 317 30.44 1.62 -15.18
C ALA A 317 29.30 2.57 -15.56
N GLY A 318 28.05 2.13 -15.39
CA GLY A 318 26.88 2.96 -15.65
C GLY A 318 25.57 2.24 -15.32
N ASP A 319 24.45 2.90 -15.58
CA ASP A 319 23.12 2.31 -15.55
C ASP A 319 22.72 1.80 -16.95
N PHE A 320 21.78 0.86 -17.00
CA PHE A 320 21.11 0.41 -18.25
C PHE A 320 19.58 0.44 -18.13
N GLY A 321 19.09 0.99 -17.02
CA GLY A 321 17.69 1.19 -16.70
C GLY A 321 17.56 2.15 -15.51
N SER A 322 16.53 2.98 -15.53
CA SER A 322 16.24 3.97 -14.49
C SER A 322 15.27 3.42 -13.45
N LEU A 323 15.33 3.98 -12.24
CA LEU A 323 14.32 3.75 -11.20
C LEU A 323 12.92 4.10 -11.73
N GLY A 324 11.99 3.17 -11.63
CA GLY A 324 10.61 3.32 -12.12
C GLY A 324 10.37 2.79 -13.52
N ASP A 325 11.43 2.40 -14.27
CA ASP A 325 11.28 1.82 -15.60
C ASP A 325 10.39 0.58 -15.53
N ARG A 326 9.44 0.54 -16.47
CA ARG A 326 8.38 -0.47 -16.53
C ARG A 326 8.76 -1.53 -17.53
N LEU A 327 8.72 -2.79 -17.10
CA LEU A 327 8.99 -3.92 -17.98
C LEU A 327 7.78 -4.85 -18.04
N ASP A 328 6.96 -4.67 -19.07
CA ASP A 328 5.83 -5.56 -19.37
C ASP A 328 6.31 -6.94 -19.85
N PRO A 329 5.49 -7.99 -19.71
CA PRO A 329 5.74 -9.30 -20.32
C PRO A 329 6.13 -9.19 -21.80
N GLY A 330 7.31 -9.71 -22.15
CA GLY A 330 7.88 -9.70 -23.49
C GLY A 330 8.81 -8.54 -23.81
N GLN A 331 8.81 -7.47 -23.01
CA GLN A 331 9.70 -6.31 -23.17
C GLN A 331 11.08 -6.54 -22.56
N ASP A 332 12.07 -5.80 -23.06
CA ASP A 332 13.45 -5.80 -22.62
C ASP A 332 14.00 -4.38 -22.43
N LEU A 333 14.90 -4.25 -21.45
CA LEU A 333 15.83 -3.14 -21.32
C LEU A 333 17.18 -3.65 -21.82
N SER A 334 17.49 -3.29 -23.06
CA SER A 334 18.73 -3.67 -23.71
C SER A 334 19.55 -2.43 -23.99
N THR A 335 20.81 -2.44 -23.55
CA THR A 335 21.74 -1.34 -23.78
C THR A 335 23.04 -1.88 -24.35
N GLU A 336 23.55 -1.19 -25.37
CA GLU A 336 24.88 -1.40 -25.92
C GLU A 336 25.81 -0.27 -25.48
N TYR A 337 27.02 -0.64 -25.08
CA TYR A 337 28.08 0.31 -24.78
C TYR A 337 29.40 -0.21 -25.34
N THR A 338 30.38 0.68 -25.48
CA THR A 338 31.72 0.32 -25.93
C THR A 338 32.68 0.42 -24.76
N VAL A 339 33.38 -0.67 -24.46
CA VAL A 339 34.46 -0.70 -23.50
C VAL A 339 35.77 -0.52 -24.25
N ASP A 340 36.49 0.56 -23.94
CA ASP A 340 37.80 0.81 -24.52
C ASP A 340 38.88 0.08 -23.73
N VAL A 341 39.47 -0.95 -24.35
CA VAL A 341 40.48 -1.80 -23.73
C VAL A 341 41.88 -1.37 -24.20
N PRO A 342 42.71 -0.79 -23.31
CA PRO A 342 44.06 -0.39 -23.66
C PRO A 342 44.97 -1.61 -23.77
N LEU A 343 45.63 -1.78 -24.91
CA LEU A 343 46.44 -2.97 -25.18
C LEU A 343 47.84 -2.93 -24.55
N ARG A 344 48.31 -1.73 -24.17
CA ARG A 344 49.67 -1.53 -23.62
C ARG A 344 49.77 -1.69 -22.10
N THR A 345 48.68 -1.98 -21.42
CA THR A 345 48.60 -2.03 -19.95
C THR A 345 48.86 -3.44 -19.38
N GLY A 346 49.01 -4.45 -20.23
CA GLY A 346 49.18 -5.84 -19.80
C GLY A 346 47.89 -6.51 -19.35
N LEU A 347 46.73 -5.96 -19.72
CA LEU A 347 45.43 -6.60 -19.53
C LEU A 347 45.38 -7.93 -20.28
N GLY A 348 45.02 -8.99 -19.58
CA GLY A 348 44.85 -10.32 -20.18
C GLY A 348 43.40 -10.80 -20.19
N ARG A 349 42.55 -10.25 -19.32
CA ARG A 349 41.13 -10.57 -19.24
C ARG A 349 40.31 -9.30 -19.03
N ILE A 350 39.14 -9.26 -19.68
CA ILE A 350 38.09 -8.27 -19.44
C ILE A 350 36.88 -9.01 -18.91
N GLU A 351 36.30 -8.46 -17.86
CA GLU A 351 35.08 -8.93 -17.22
C GLU A 351 34.02 -7.85 -17.35
N LEU A 352 32.78 -8.31 -17.48
CA LEU A 352 31.60 -7.48 -17.58
C LEU A 352 30.57 -8.01 -16.60
N ASP A 353 30.23 -7.22 -15.61
CA ASP A 353 29.22 -7.49 -14.61
C ASP A 353 28.01 -6.61 -14.86
N ALA A 354 26.80 -7.15 -14.64
CA ALA A 354 25.60 -6.36 -14.59
C ALA A 354 24.68 -6.83 -13.46
N TYR A 355 24.08 -5.86 -12.79
CA TYR A 355 23.15 -5.99 -11.68
C TYR A 355 21.83 -5.32 -12.06
N ALA A 356 20.73 -5.98 -11.73
CA ALA A 356 19.41 -5.38 -11.82
C ALA A 356 18.60 -5.76 -10.58
N SER A 357 17.95 -4.76 -10.00
CA SER A 357 16.94 -4.96 -8.97
C SER A 357 15.59 -4.47 -9.43
N TYR A 358 14.54 -5.19 -9.07
CA TYR A 358 13.18 -4.90 -9.47
C TYR A 358 12.16 -5.31 -8.41
N VAL A 359 10.98 -4.72 -8.47
CA VAL A 359 9.79 -5.14 -7.72
C VAL A 359 8.65 -5.52 -8.66
N ARG A 360 7.73 -6.31 -8.14
CA ARG A 360 6.58 -6.79 -8.90
C ARG A 360 5.48 -5.74 -8.99
N ALA A 361 5.02 -5.46 -10.22
CA ALA A 361 4.01 -4.45 -10.48
C ALA A 361 2.58 -4.86 -10.11
N ASP A 362 2.34 -6.13 -9.76
CA ASP A 362 1.07 -6.59 -9.19
C ASP A 362 1.02 -6.48 -7.66
N ARG A 363 2.16 -6.17 -7.02
CA ARG A 363 2.28 -6.05 -5.55
C ARG A 363 2.57 -4.62 -5.09
N ALA A 364 3.36 -3.88 -5.86
CA ALA A 364 3.66 -2.48 -5.60
C ALA A 364 3.61 -1.64 -6.88
N LYS A 365 3.36 -0.36 -6.72
CA LYS A 365 3.48 0.65 -7.77
C LYS A 365 4.47 1.71 -7.31
N LEU A 366 5.48 1.99 -8.13
CA LEU A 366 6.36 3.12 -7.89
C LEU A 366 5.67 4.42 -8.30
N GLY A 367 5.90 5.48 -7.54
CA GLY A 367 5.46 6.83 -7.86
C GLY A 367 6.01 7.30 -9.21
N ASN A 368 5.35 8.30 -9.79
CA ASN A 368 5.87 8.94 -11.00
C ASN A 368 7.02 9.91 -10.69
N GLU A 369 7.17 10.27 -9.41
CA GLU A 369 8.24 11.11 -8.91
C GLU A 369 9.38 10.19 -8.47
N SER A 370 10.50 10.29 -9.19
CA SER A 370 11.77 9.75 -8.75
C SER A 370 12.70 10.93 -8.43
N TRP A 371 13.43 10.78 -7.34
CA TRP A 371 14.46 11.72 -6.95
C TRP A 371 15.81 11.08 -7.18
N ARG A 372 16.79 11.89 -7.59
CA ARG A 372 18.18 11.49 -7.77
C ARG A 372 19.08 12.58 -7.22
N ASP A 373 19.94 12.18 -6.31
CA ASP A 373 20.88 13.03 -5.60
C ASP A 373 22.25 12.36 -5.57
N ALA A 374 23.28 13.18 -5.44
CA ALA A 374 24.65 12.73 -5.27
C ALA A 374 25.15 13.21 -3.92
N SER A 375 26.09 12.46 -3.34
CA SER A 375 26.76 12.85 -2.10
C SER A 375 27.71 14.02 -2.26
N TRP A 376 27.95 14.50 -3.49
CA TRP A 376 28.88 15.57 -3.81
C TRP A 376 28.21 16.74 -4.54
N ASP A 377 28.83 17.92 -4.43
CA ASP A 377 28.41 19.11 -5.18
C ASP A 377 28.61 18.89 -6.68
N THR A 378 27.52 18.59 -7.38
CA THR A 378 27.50 18.38 -8.84
C THR A 378 27.67 19.67 -9.64
N THR A 379 27.56 20.84 -8.99
CA THR A 379 27.64 22.17 -9.63
C THR A 379 29.03 22.80 -9.52
N SER A 380 29.80 22.43 -8.50
CA SER A 380 31.18 22.89 -8.31
C SER A 380 32.19 21.99 -9.01
N SER A 381 33.25 22.61 -9.54
CA SER A 381 34.40 21.88 -10.09
C SER A 381 35.17 21.08 -9.03
N SER A 382 34.99 21.37 -7.74
CA SER A 382 35.65 20.65 -6.66
C SER A 382 34.99 19.32 -6.31
N GLN A 383 33.74 19.08 -6.75
CA GLN A 383 32.95 17.88 -6.43
C GLN A 383 33.10 17.46 -4.96
N ARG A 384 32.93 18.43 -4.06
CA ARG A 384 33.19 18.20 -2.64
C ARG A 384 32.08 17.33 -2.08
N HIS A 385 32.45 16.28 -1.36
CA HIS A 385 31.52 15.48 -0.56
C HIS A 385 30.75 16.35 0.46
N GLU A 386 29.43 16.26 0.44
CA GLU A 386 28.49 17.07 1.20
C GLU A 386 27.84 16.30 2.35
N TRP A 387 27.51 15.01 2.15
CA TRP A 387 26.80 14.20 3.13
C TRP A 387 27.03 12.69 2.99
N ASP A 388 27.00 11.99 4.13
CA ASP A 388 27.24 10.55 4.23
C ASP A 388 25.97 9.72 4.02
N ALA A 389 26.10 8.56 3.36
CA ALA A 389 25.03 7.57 3.27
C ALA A 389 24.79 6.88 4.63
N PRO A 390 23.63 6.21 4.82
CA PRO A 390 23.42 5.31 5.94
C PRO A 390 24.53 4.24 6.02
N ALA A 391 24.88 3.82 7.24
CA ALA A 391 26.01 2.92 7.49
C ALA A 391 25.88 1.52 6.86
N TRP A 392 24.67 1.10 6.49
CA TRP A 392 24.45 -0.16 5.76
C TRP A 392 24.73 -0.05 4.26
N VAL A 393 24.77 1.17 3.72
CA VAL A 393 25.01 1.48 2.31
C VAL A 393 26.51 1.60 2.05
N SER A 394 27.18 2.54 2.75
CA SER A 394 28.59 2.88 2.53
C SER A 394 29.29 3.30 3.84
N GLY A 395 30.61 3.30 3.80
CA GLY A 395 31.44 3.95 4.82
C GLY A 395 31.35 5.47 4.76
N LYS A 396 31.77 6.13 5.85
CA LYS A 396 31.79 7.61 5.91
C LYS A 396 32.80 8.20 4.92
N GLY A 397 32.41 9.30 4.29
CA GLY A 397 33.19 10.02 3.29
C GLY A 397 33.35 9.26 1.97
N GLU A 398 32.53 8.24 1.73
CA GLU A 398 32.45 7.57 0.43
C GLU A 398 31.37 8.24 -0.41
N ASP A 399 31.66 8.42 -1.69
CA ASP A 399 30.73 9.06 -2.60
C ASP A 399 29.66 8.08 -3.07
N PHE A 400 28.46 8.58 -3.37
CA PHE A 400 27.38 7.76 -3.88
C PHE A 400 26.37 8.58 -4.69
N ILE A 401 25.63 7.88 -5.53
CA ILE A 401 24.40 8.37 -6.17
C ILE A 401 23.25 7.66 -5.50
N HIS A 402 22.33 8.43 -4.96
CA HIS A 402 21.10 7.94 -4.37
C HIS A 402 19.93 8.22 -5.32
N SER A 403 19.02 7.27 -5.42
CA SER A 403 17.79 7.44 -6.17
C SER A 403 16.67 6.71 -5.47
N TYR A 404 15.55 7.39 -5.25
CA TYR A 404 14.41 6.81 -4.54
C TYR A 404 13.07 7.22 -5.14
N SER A 405 12.06 6.39 -4.88
CA SER A 405 10.68 6.61 -5.30
C SER A 405 9.75 6.08 -4.22
N ARG A 406 8.65 6.81 -3.99
CA ARG A 406 7.58 6.35 -3.12
C ARG A 406 6.96 5.06 -3.66
N ILE A 407 6.62 4.13 -2.77
CA ILE A 407 5.85 2.93 -3.08
C ILE A 407 4.39 3.18 -2.71
N TYR A 408 3.51 2.85 -3.64
CA TYR A 408 2.08 2.73 -3.43
C TYR A 408 1.72 1.25 -3.39
N HIS A 409 1.00 0.83 -2.35
CA HIS A 409 0.55 -0.55 -2.23
C HIS A 409 -0.51 -0.89 -3.29
N SER A 410 -0.79 -2.18 -3.43
CA SER A 410 -1.74 -2.71 -4.43
C SER A 410 -3.20 -2.25 -4.25
N SER A 411 -3.55 -1.72 -3.07
CA SER A 411 -4.86 -1.14 -2.76
C SER A 411 -4.74 0.11 -1.87
N GLU A 412 -5.71 1.01 -2.01
CA GLU A 412 -5.82 2.22 -1.20
C GLU A 412 -6.14 1.90 0.26
N MET A 413 -6.80 0.78 0.53
CA MET A 413 -6.96 0.27 1.88
C MET A 413 -5.60 0.12 2.58
N LEU A 414 -4.64 -0.52 1.91
CA LEU A 414 -3.28 -0.70 2.43
C LEU A 414 -2.55 0.65 2.58
N ASN A 415 -2.72 1.57 1.63
CA ASN A 415 -2.13 2.92 1.72
C ASN A 415 -2.62 3.72 2.94
N LEU A 416 -3.86 3.49 3.41
CA LEU A 416 -4.39 4.14 4.61
C LEU A 416 -3.94 3.46 5.91
N THR A 417 -3.62 2.16 5.86
CA THR A 417 -3.32 1.35 7.05
C THR A 417 -1.85 1.04 7.26
N HIS A 418 -1.00 1.23 6.25
CA HIS A 418 0.44 1.04 6.34
C HIS A 418 1.18 2.38 6.28
N ALA A 419 2.37 2.41 6.88
CA ALA A 419 3.32 3.49 6.65
C ALA A 419 3.68 3.57 5.16
N THR A 420 4.09 4.77 4.73
CA THR A 420 4.61 4.94 3.37
C THR A 420 6.01 4.35 3.30
N ASP A 421 6.23 3.49 2.31
CA ASP A 421 7.52 2.90 2.04
C ASP A 421 8.13 3.51 0.76
N TYR A 422 9.45 3.41 0.62
CA TYR A 422 10.24 3.94 -0.49
C TYR A 422 11.13 2.86 -1.06
N ALA A 423 11.18 2.74 -2.39
CA ALA A 423 12.19 1.95 -3.06
C ALA A 423 13.41 2.84 -3.27
N ALA A 424 14.56 2.43 -2.76
CA ALA A 424 15.80 3.19 -2.86
C ALA A 424 16.90 2.35 -3.51
N SER A 425 17.69 3.01 -4.36
CA SER A 425 18.89 2.49 -5.00
C SER A 425 20.05 3.42 -4.72
N TRP A 426 21.20 2.82 -4.44
CA TRP A 426 22.43 3.49 -4.07
C TRP A 426 23.55 2.91 -4.90
N VAL A 427 24.16 3.73 -5.75
CA VAL A 427 25.42 3.38 -6.43
C VAL A 427 26.54 4.01 -5.62
N THR A 428 27.30 3.19 -4.91
CA THR A 428 28.39 3.67 -4.04
C THR A 428 29.73 3.61 -4.75
N PHE A 429 30.61 4.53 -4.40
CA PHE A 429 31.99 4.62 -4.88
C PHE A 429 32.92 4.48 -3.66
N PRO A 430 33.16 3.23 -3.20
CA PRO A 430 33.89 3.00 -1.97
C PRO A 430 35.33 3.51 -2.08
N ASN A 431 35.85 3.98 -0.94
CA ASN A 431 37.24 4.40 -0.84
C ASN A 431 38.15 3.18 -0.97
N TRP A 432 39.28 3.33 -1.67
CA TRP A 432 40.24 2.25 -1.82
C TRP A 432 40.76 1.77 -0.45
N GLN A 433 40.78 0.45 -0.25
CA GLN A 433 41.33 -0.18 0.96
C GLN A 433 42.47 -1.13 0.62
N LYS A 434 43.44 -1.26 1.53
CA LYS A 434 44.58 -2.17 1.31
C LYS A 434 44.11 -3.62 1.25
N GLY A 435 44.45 -4.31 0.17
CA GLY A 435 44.11 -5.73 -0.03
C GLY A 435 42.85 -5.96 -0.86
N VAL A 436 42.20 -4.90 -1.36
CA VAL A 436 41.15 -5.02 -2.38
C VAL A 436 41.76 -5.26 -3.75
N ASP A 437 40.95 -5.81 -4.65
CA ASP A 437 41.35 -6.19 -6.01
C ASP A 437 41.61 -5.02 -6.95
N PHE A 438 41.78 -3.79 -6.45
CA PHE A 438 41.98 -2.59 -7.26
C PHE A 438 43.26 -1.86 -6.82
N PRO A 439 43.94 -1.12 -7.71
CA PRO A 439 45.04 -0.25 -7.32
C PRO A 439 44.54 1.00 -6.58
N GLN A 440 45.43 1.62 -5.80
CA GLN A 440 45.11 2.87 -5.12
C GLN A 440 44.71 3.95 -6.13
N GLY A 441 43.58 4.62 -5.85
CA GLY A 441 43.00 5.65 -6.73
C GLY A 441 41.99 5.12 -7.74
N ASP A 442 41.75 3.81 -7.77
CA ASP A 442 40.66 3.19 -8.50
C ASP A 442 39.56 2.75 -7.51
N THR A 443 38.33 2.58 -8.00
CA THR A 443 37.17 2.19 -7.19
C THR A 443 36.33 1.15 -7.91
N ASP A 444 35.59 0.36 -7.14
CA ASP A 444 34.68 -0.65 -7.63
C ASP A 444 33.25 -0.28 -7.24
N PRO A 445 32.50 0.37 -8.14
CA PRO A 445 31.15 0.78 -7.81
C PRO A 445 30.28 -0.41 -7.44
N ASP A 446 29.43 -0.23 -6.43
CA ASP A 446 28.51 -1.26 -5.97
C ASP A 446 27.07 -0.74 -5.96
N LEU A 447 26.12 -1.64 -6.22
CA LEU A 447 24.70 -1.33 -6.21
C LEU A 447 24.07 -1.90 -4.93
N LYS A 448 23.67 -1.02 -4.03
CA LYS A 448 22.83 -1.37 -2.88
C LYS A 448 21.40 -0.93 -3.14
N VAL A 449 20.46 -1.80 -2.85
CA VAL A 449 19.03 -1.56 -3.05
C VAL A 449 18.27 -2.04 -1.84
N ALA A 450 17.26 -1.28 -1.43
CA ALA A 450 16.40 -1.66 -0.33
C ALA A 450 15.04 -0.99 -0.47
N ILE A 451 14.06 -1.51 0.27
CA ILE A 451 12.85 -0.77 0.60
C ILE A 451 13.02 -0.19 2.01
N SER A 452 12.69 1.08 2.19
CA SER A 452 12.84 1.81 3.45
C SER A 452 11.54 2.50 3.87
N ARG A 453 11.43 2.81 5.17
CA ARG A 453 10.30 3.59 5.75
C ARG A 453 10.43 5.10 5.48
N ASP A 454 11.63 5.54 5.12
CA ASP A 454 11.97 6.93 4.88
C ASP A 454 12.72 7.07 3.54
N PRO A 455 12.65 8.24 2.89
CA PRO A 455 13.33 8.46 1.61
C PRO A 455 14.86 8.36 1.72
N ASP A 456 15.46 8.63 2.89
CA ASP A 456 16.91 8.66 3.09
C ASP A 456 17.50 7.27 3.37
N GLY A 457 16.65 6.23 3.42
CA GLY A 457 17.07 4.85 3.64
C GLY A 457 17.61 4.56 5.04
N VAL A 458 17.27 5.37 6.06
CA VAL A 458 17.77 5.18 7.43
C VAL A 458 17.19 3.92 8.07
N GLU A 459 15.90 3.66 7.87
CA GLU A 459 15.19 2.48 8.37
C GLU A 459 14.78 1.58 7.20
N THR A 460 15.63 0.58 6.91
CA THR A 460 15.34 -0.43 5.89
C THR A 460 14.41 -1.52 6.42
N LEU A 461 13.55 -2.01 5.53
CA LEU A 461 12.73 -3.19 5.80
C LEU A 461 13.60 -4.45 5.87
N SER A 462 13.25 -5.38 6.75
CA SER A 462 13.86 -6.72 6.75
C SER A 462 13.54 -7.50 5.46
N ASP A 463 14.33 -8.51 5.12
CA ASP A 463 14.07 -9.36 3.94
C ASP A 463 12.64 -9.93 3.93
N SER A 464 12.11 -10.33 5.10
CA SER A 464 10.73 -10.81 5.24
C SER A 464 9.67 -9.73 5.02
N GLU A 465 9.99 -8.46 5.30
CA GLU A 465 9.10 -7.33 5.01
C GLU A 465 9.23 -6.85 3.57
N GLN A 466 10.35 -7.14 2.89
CA GLN A 466 10.56 -6.85 1.47
C GLN A 466 9.93 -7.91 0.55
N GLU A 467 9.85 -9.17 1.00
CA GLU A 467 9.27 -10.30 0.24
C GLU A 467 7.85 -10.01 -0.31
N PRO A 468 6.93 -9.36 0.42
CA PRO A 468 5.62 -8.98 -0.10
C PRO A 468 5.66 -8.06 -1.32
N TYR A 469 6.74 -7.31 -1.55
CA TYR A 469 6.91 -6.49 -2.74
C TYR A 469 7.41 -7.30 -3.95
N GLY A 470 7.85 -8.53 -3.71
CA GLY A 470 8.51 -9.37 -4.71
C GLY A 470 9.80 -8.73 -5.22
N MET A 471 10.51 -8.04 -4.33
CA MET A 471 11.81 -7.46 -4.65
C MET A 471 12.81 -8.58 -4.90
N ALA A 472 13.57 -8.45 -5.99
CA ALA A 472 14.65 -9.36 -6.29
C ALA A 472 15.80 -8.60 -6.94
N THR A 473 17.02 -9.03 -6.63
CA THR A 473 18.24 -8.54 -7.28
C THR A 473 18.90 -9.72 -7.98
N THR A 474 19.24 -9.52 -9.24
CA THR A 474 19.93 -10.51 -10.07
C THR A 474 21.24 -9.94 -10.58
N GLN A 475 22.24 -10.79 -10.70
CA GLN A 475 23.54 -10.47 -11.26
C GLN A 475 23.85 -11.47 -12.36
N VAL A 476 24.41 -10.99 -13.45
CA VAL A 476 25.06 -11.82 -14.47
C VAL A 476 26.40 -11.22 -14.83
N TRP A 477 27.29 -12.06 -15.34
CA TRP A 477 28.60 -11.63 -15.77
C TRP A 477 29.04 -12.39 -17.02
N ALA A 478 30.00 -11.82 -17.74
CA ALA A 478 30.69 -12.44 -18.85
C ALA A 478 32.16 -12.06 -18.83
N GLU A 479 33.02 -12.97 -19.30
CA GLU A 479 34.45 -12.69 -19.45
C GLU A 479 34.96 -13.04 -20.85
N ARG A 480 36.01 -12.34 -21.27
CA ARG A 480 36.79 -12.63 -22.47
C ARG A 480 38.26 -12.34 -22.23
N SER A 481 39.14 -13.17 -22.81
CA SER A 481 40.56 -12.82 -22.82
C SER A 481 40.85 -11.74 -23.87
N VAL A 482 41.81 -10.86 -23.58
CA VAL A 482 42.23 -9.81 -24.52
C VAL A 482 42.76 -10.43 -25.82
N ASP A 483 43.43 -11.58 -25.75
CA ASP A 483 43.89 -12.33 -26.92
C ASP A 483 42.74 -12.82 -27.81
N GLN A 484 41.63 -13.30 -27.22
CA GLN A 484 40.44 -13.70 -27.96
C GLN A 484 39.83 -12.51 -28.68
N LEU A 485 39.70 -11.38 -28.00
CA LEU A 485 39.14 -10.15 -28.57
C LEU A 485 40.05 -9.59 -29.68
N LEU A 486 41.38 -9.57 -29.48
CA LEU A 486 42.35 -9.18 -30.50
C LEU A 486 42.31 -10.07 -31.74
N LYS A 487 42.13 -11.38 -31.55
CA LYS A 487 42.00 -12.33 -32.67
C LYS A 487 40.70 -12.10 -33.43
N ALA A 488 39.62 -11.77 -32.75
CA ALA A 488 38.34 -11.45 -33.37
C ALA A 488 38.41 -10.15 -34.19
N ALA A 489 39.04 -9.10 -33.67
CA ALA A 489 39.17 -7.80 -34.36
C ALA A 489 40.04 -7.81 -35.62
N LYS A 490 40.83 -8.88 -35.82
CA LYS A 490 41.72 -9.05 -37.00
C LYS A 490 41.10 -9.90 -38.10
N ARG A 491 39.93 -10.49 -37.86
CA ARG A 491 39.16 -11.24 -38.86
C ARG A 491 38.28 -10.27 -39.63
#